data_AF-Q31DR6-F1
#
_entry.id   AF-Q31DR6-F1
#
_cell.length_a   1.000
_cell.length_b   1.000
_cell.length_c   1.000
_cell.angle_alpha   90.00
_cell.angle_beta   90.00
_cell.angle_gamma   90.00
#
_symmetry.space_group_name_H-M   'P 1'
#
loop_
_entity.id
_entity.type
_entity.pdbx_description
1 polymer ?
#
loop_
_entity_poly.entity_id
_entity_poly.type
_entity_poly.pdbx_seq_one_letter_code
_entity_poly.pdbx_strand_id
1 'polypeptide(L)'
;MSCCSTSDDSCSKRAGKLTCPVNNKLYQSVSPLTVLHNLLAPWKNFSAEVTYYFCDDPDCEVIYFSDSGSIFKKPDIRSLFKNTKADTNDDLICYCFGVSKTDYLDNPGTREFVVEQTKLKHCACEVQNPSGKCCLKDFPKGS
;
A
#
# COMPACT_ATOMS: atom_id res chain seq x y z
N MET A 1 -14.10 -21.02 -47.09
CA MET A 1 -12.93 -20.12 -47.05
C MET A 1 -13.24 -19.07 -45.99
N SER A 2 -12.85 -19.33 -44.73
CA SER A 2 -11.76 -18.66 -43.99
C SER A 2 -11.93 -17.13 -43.92
N CYS A 3 -11.91 -16.46 -42.78
CA CYS A 3 -11.21 -16.75 -41.53
C CYS A 3 -11.79 -15.93 -40.35
N CYS A 4 -11.78 -16.51 -39.15
CA CYS A 4 -11.90 -15.83 -37.86
C CYS A 4 -10.77 -14.82 -37.62
N SER A 5 -11.05 -13.74 -36.90
CA SER A 5 -10.14 -13.06 -35.96
C SER A 5 -10.95 -12.11 -35.06
N THR A 6 -11.54 -12.64 -33.98
CA THR A 6 -12.01 -11.83 -32.85
C THR A 6 -10.88 -11.72 -31.86
N SER A 7 -10.13 -10.63 -31.94
CA SER A 7 -9.19 -10.22 -30.90
C SER A 7 -9.99 -9.54 -29.78
N ASP A 8 -10.61 -10.35 -28.92
CA ASP A 8 -11.15 -9.87 -27.64
C ASP A 8 -9.99 -9.68 -26.66
N ASP A 9 -9.22 -8.60 -26.86
CA ASP A 9 -8.27 -8.09 -25.87
C ASP A 9 -9.05 -7.32 -24.79
N SER A 10 -9.85 -8.07 -24.03
CA SER A 10 -10.61 -7.59 -22.89
C SER A 10 -9.73 -7.47 -21.64
N CYS A 11 -8.58 -6.79 -21.77
CA CYS A 11 -7.75 -6.45 -20.62
C CYS A 11 -8.39 -5.23 -19.92
N SER A 12 -9.38 -5.55 -19.09
CA SER A 12 -10.19 -4.62 -18.31
C SER A 12 -9.34 -3.71 -17.43
N LYS A 13 -8.90 -2.57 -17.99
CA LYS A 13 -8.55 -1.37 -17.22
C LYS A 13 -9.83 -0.85 -16.56
N ARG A 14 -10.28 -1.53 -15.49
CA ARG A 14 -11.25 -0.92 -14.58
C ARG A 14 -10.54 0.27 -13.97
N ALA A 15 -11.08 1.48 -14.18
CA ALA A 15 -10.45 2.73 -13.76
C ALA A 15 -9.87 2.61 -12.33
N GLY A 16 -8.55 2.71 -12.21
CA GLY A 16 -7.83 2.67 -10.92
C GLY A 16 -7.49 1.28 -10.36
N LYS A 17 -7.69 0.17 -11.08
CA LYS A 17 -7.26 -1.17 -10.62
C LYS A 17 -6.38 -1.92 -11.62
N LEU A 18 -5.49 -2.76 -11.11
CA LEU A 18 -4.64 -3.65 -11.91
C LEU A 18 -4.34 -4.95 -11.15
N THR A 19 -4.16 -6.03 -11.91
CA THR A 19 -3.83 -7.34 -11.37
C THR A 19 -2.35 -7.40 -11.02
N CYS A 20 -2.02 -7.87 -9.81
CA CYS A 20 -0.63 -8.08 -9.41
C CYS A 20 -0.03 -9.23 -10.23
N PRO A 21 1.17 -9.06 -10.81
CA PRO A 21 1.80 -10.06 -11.68
C PRO A 21 2.28 -11.33 -10.93
N VAL A 22 2.28 -11.32 -9.60
CA VAL A 22 2.79 -12.44 -8.79
C VAL A 22 1.67 -13.32 -8.25
N ASN A 23 0.61 -12.73 -7.69
CA ASN A 23 -0.48 -13.50 -7.07
C ASN A 23 -1.80 -13.48 -7.87
N ASN A 24 -1.83 -12.79 -9.01
CA ASN A 24 -2.99 -12.70 -9.91
C ASN A 24 -4.27 -12.13 -9.27
N LYS A 25 -4.17 -11.40 -8.14
CA LYS A 25 -5.30 -10.71 -7.50
C LYS A 25 -5.36 -9.23 -7.93
N LEU A 26 -6.54 -8.63 -7.87
CA LEU A 26 -6.81 -7.26 -8.32
C LEU A 26 -6.61 -6.24 -7.20
N TYR A 27 -5.81 -5.21 -7.43
CA TYR A 27 -5.47 -4.17 -6.43
C TYR A 27 -5.80 -2.76 -6.89
N GLN A 28 -5.89 -1.84 -5.93
CA GLN A 28 -6.19 -0.43 -6.16
C GLN A 28 -4.92 0.36 -6.44
N SER A 29 -5.05 1.43 -7.23
CA SER A 29 -3.97 2.37 -7.46
C SER A 29 -3.60 3.13 -6.18
N VAL A 30 -2.36 3.58 -6.14
CA VAL A 30 -1.79 4.42 -5.09
C VAL A 30 -1.04 5.58 -5.75
N SER A 31 -0.97 6.72 -5.06
CA SER A 31 -0.28 7.90 -5.60
C SER A 31 1.21 7.62 -5.83
N PRO A 32 1.80 8.08 -6.96
CA PRO A 32 3.25 8.05 -7.15
C PRO A 32 4.01 8.72 -6.00
N LEU A 33 3.42 9.75 -5.36
CA LEU A 33 4.04 10.42 -4.22
C LEU A 33 4.17 9.48 -3.01
N THR A 34 3.18 8.62 -2.77
CA THR A 34 3.27 7.59 -1.71
C THR A 34 4.43 6.65 -1.99
N VAL A 35 4.51 6.10 -3.22
CA VAL A 35 5.58 5.18 -3.60
C VAL A 35 6.95 5.83 -3.47
N LEU A 36 7.11 7.05 -3.97
CA LEU A 36 8.35 7.84 -3.87
C LEU A 36 8.86 7.95 -2.43
N HIS A 37 7.97 8.19 -1.46
CA HIS A 37 8.32 8.34 -0.05
C HIS A 37 8.53 7.02 0.69
N ASN A 38 8.02 5.91 0.17
CA ASN A 38 8.15 4.59 0.78
C ASN A 38 9.36 3.82 0.25
N LEU A 39 9.82 4.07 -0.97
CA LEU A 39 11.00 3.42 -1.54
C LEU A 39 12.29 3.77 -0.79
N LEU A 40 13.16 2.77 -0.64
CA LEU A 40 14.49 2.89 -0.05
C LEU A 40 15.45 3.66 -0.97
N ALA A 41 15.39 3.41 -2.28
CA ALA A 41 16.25 4.03 -3.29
C ALA A 41 15.45 4.48 -4.53
N PRO A 42 14.53 5.45 -4.39
CA PRO A 42 13.63 5.85 -5.47
C PRO A 42 14.35 6.31 -6.74
N TRP A 43 15.53 6.93 -6.62
CA TRP A 43 16.32 7.40 -7.76
C TRP A 43 16.77 6.30 -8.75
N LYS A 44 16.61 5.01 -8.41
CA LYS A 44 16.95 3.90 -9.31
C LYS A 44 15.80 3.53 -10.25
N ASN A 45 14.58 3.43 -9.71
CA ASN A 45 13.49 2.69 -10.35
C ASN A 45 12.12 3.40 -10.27
N PHE A 46 12.06 4.61 -9.70
CA PHE A 46 10.83 5.40 -9.63
C PHE A 46 10.59 6.19 -10.93
N SER A 47 9.33 6.28 -11.35
CA SER A 47 8.85 7.16 -12.41
C SER A 47 7.59 7.87 -11.95
N ALA A 48 7.49 9.18 -12.20
CA ALA A 48 6.27 9.94 -11.91
C ALA A 48 5.18 9.79 -12.99
N GLU A 49 5.52 9.18 -14.13
CA GLU A 49 4.64 9.10 -15.31
C GLU A 49 3.84 7.80 -15.39
N VAL A 50 3.93 6.94 -14.37
CA VAL A 50 3.28 5.63 -14.33
C VAL A 50 2.26 5.56 -13.20
N THR A 51 1.29 4.65 -13.35
CA THR A 51 0.34 4.36 -12.27
C THR A 51 0.90 3.25 -11.40
N TYR A 52 0.95 3.47 -10.09
CA TYR A 52 1.32 2.44 -9.13
C TYR A 52 0.11 1.83 -8.45
N TYR A 53 0.30 0.62 -7.93
CA TYR A 53 -0.70 -0.18 -7.24
C TYR A 53 -0.09 -0.78 -5.98
N PHE A 54 -0.85 -0.82 -4.90
CA PHE A 54 -0.43 -1.42 -3.64
C PHE A 54 -1.04 -2.82 -3.52
N CYS A 55 -0.19 -3.84 -3.50
CA CYS A 55 -0.60 -5.18 -3.15
C CYS A 55 -0.71 -5.24 -1.63
N ASP A 56 -1.87 -5.60 -1.06
CA ASP A 56 -2.07 -5.71 0.41
C ASP A 56 -2.15 -7.16 0.91
N ASP A 57 -1.89 -8.13 0.04
CA ASP A 57 -1.93 -9.55 0.38
C ASP A 57 -0.66 -9.96 1.16
N PRO A 58 -0.80 -10.49 2.39
CA PRO A 58 0.32 -10.89 3.25
C PRO A 58 1.16 -12.03 2.66
N ASP A 59 0.55 -12.91 1.85
CA ASP A 59 1.24 -14.05 1.24
C ASP A 59 2.00 -13.66 -0.04
N CYS A 60 1.91 -12.38 -0.46
CA CYS A 60 2.57 -11.87 -1.66
C CYS A 60 3.75 -10.96 -1.32
N GLU A 61 4.93 -11.34 -1.80
CA GLU A 61 6.19 -10.61 -1.58
C GLU A 61 6.22 -9.20 -2.21
N VAL A 62 5.33 -8.91 -3.18
CA VAL A 62 5.21 -7.62 -3.83
C VAL A 62 4.55 -6.61 -2.91
N ILE A 63 5.13 -5.42 -2.74
CA ILE A 63 4.51 -4.29 -2.05
C ILE A 63 3.85 -3.36 -3.06
N TYR A 64 4.61 -2.93 -4.07
CA TYR A 64 4.12 -2.09 -5.16
C TYR A 64 4.39 -2.70 -6.51
N PHE A 65 3.51 -2.41 -7.47
CA PHE A 65 3.75 -2.68 -8.88
C PHE A 65 3.15 -1.56 -9.73
N SER A 66 3.59 -1.42 -10.99
CA SER A 66 3.06 -0.40 -11.91
C SER A 66 2.42 -0.99 -13.16
N ASP A 67 1.65 -0.16 -13.86
CA ASP A 67 1.13 -0.45 -15.21
C ASP A 67 2.22 -0.56 -16.28
N SER A 68 3.42 -0.05 -16.01
CA SER A 68 4.62 -0.20 -16.83
C SER A 68 5.43 -1.49 -16.54
N GLY A 69 5.00 -2.29 -15.56
CA GLY A 69 5.66 -3.56 -15.20
C GLY A 69 6.74 -3.46 -14.12
N SER A 70 6.94 -2.31 -13.48
CA SER A 70 7.85 -2.22 -12.32
C SER A 70 7.28 -3.00 -11.13
N ILE A 71 8.15 -3.65 -10.34
CA ILE A 71 7.78 -4.42 -9.15
C ILE A 71 8.74 -4.03 -8.02
N PHE A 72 8.18 -3.77 -6.83
CA PHE A 72 8.93 -3.46 -5.62
C PHE A 72 8.50 -4.40 -4.49
N LYS A 73 9.47 -4.99 -3.81
CA LYS A 73 9.29 -5.97 -2.73
C LYS A 73 9.78 -5.39 -1.41
N LYS A 74 9.62 -6.12 -0.30
CA LYS A 74 10.07 -5.68 1.05
C LYS A 74 11.50 -5.09 1.10
N PRO A 75 12.52 -5.63 0.41
CA PRO A 75 13.87 -5.05 0.40
C PRO A 75 13.97 -3.65 -0.25
N ASP A 76 13.03 -3.32 -1.13
CA ASP A 76 12.99 -2.04 -1.84
C ASP A 76 12.32 -0.92 -1.03
N ILE A 77 11.75 -1.26 0.14
CA ILE A 77 10.99 -0.34 0.99
C ILE A 77 11.86 0.11 2.19
N ARG A 78 11.68 1.37 2.62
CA ARG A 78 12.33 1.91 3.82
C ARG A 78 12.08 1.03 5.06
N SER A 79 13.07 0.94 5.94
CA SER A 79 13.07 0.02 7.10
C SER A 79 11.88 0.18 8.04
N LEU A 80 11.40 1.41 8.24
CA LEU A 80 10.22 1.73 9.06
C LEU A 80 8.93 1.06 8.55
N PHE A 81 8.92 0.56 7.31
CA PHE A 81 7.76 -0.04 6.64
C PHE A 81 8.01 -1.51 6.27
N LYS A 82 9.04 -2.16 6.83
CA LYS A 82 9.35 -3.56 6.48
C LYS A 82 8.33 -4.57 7.02
N ASN A 83 7.61 -4.21 8.09
CA ASN A 83 6.49 -4.99 8.63
C ASN A 83 5.18 -4.71 7.88
N THR A 84 5.20 -3.97 6.77
CA THR A 84 4.03 -3.84 5.92
C THR A 84 3.61 -5.22 5.44
N LYS A 85 2.34 -5.57 5.75
CA LYS A 85 1.68 -6.86 5.53
C LYS A 85 2.08 -8.01 6.45
N ALA A 86 2.80 -7.77 7.53
CA ALA A 86 3.38 -8.87 8.27
C ALA A 86 2.40 -9.64 9.19
N ASP A 87 1.13 -9.28 9.41
CA ASP A 87 0.23 -9.94 10.41
C ASP A 87 0.92 -10.35 11.72
N THR A 88 1.92 -9.56 12.13
CA THR A 88 2.58 -9.68 13.42
C THR A 88 2.09 -8.57 14.35
N ASN A 89 2.35 -8.71 15.64
CA ASN A 89 2.02 -7.64 16.59
C ASN A 89 2.91 -6.40 16.39
N ASP A 90 4.07 -6.54 15.75
CA ASP A 90 4.97 -5.42 15.43
C ASP A 90 4.58 -4.68 14.14
N ASP A 91 3.44 -5.03 13.54
CA ASP A 91 2.90 -4.34 12.38
C ASP A 91 2.41 -2.95 12.78
N LEU A 92 2.86 -1.94 12.04
CA LEU A 92 2.36 -0.58 12.19
C LEU A 92 0.92 -0.48 11.72
N ILE A 93 0.06 -0.03 12.62
CA ILE A 93 -1.29 0.44 12.28
C ILE A 93 -1.19 1.88 11.78
N CYS A 94 -0.53 2.77 12.53
CA CYS A 94 -0.37 4.18 12.17
C CYS A 94 1.08 4.53 11.83
N TYR A 95 1.36 4.64 10.54
CA TYR A 95 2.66 5.04 10.00
C TYR A 95 3.04 6.50 10.31
N CYS A 96 2.08 7.38 10.57
CA CYS A 96 2.37 8.79 10.87
C CYS A 96 2.97 8.99 12.27
N PHE A 97 2.56 8.15 13.22
CA PHE A 97 2.90 8.32 14.64
C PHE A 97 3.58 7.07 15.22
N GLY A 98 3.90 6.08 14.39
CA GLY A 98 4.61 4.87 14.79
C GLY A 98 3.81 3.93 15.71
N VAL A 99 2.47 3.95 15.64
CA VAL A 99 1.63 3.08 16.48
C VAL A 99 1.56 1.69 15.86
N SER A 100 2.08 0.69 16.57
CA SER A 100 1.95 -0.73 16.23
C SER A 100 0.68 -1.37 16.79
N LYS A 101 0.41 -2.62 16.39
CA LYS A 101 -0.66 -3.43 16.99
C LYS A 101 -0.36 -3.73 18.45
N THR A 102 0.88 -4.00 18.83
CA THR A 102 1.31 -4.13 20.24
C THR A 102 1.00 -2.86 21.03
N ASP A 103 1.38 -1.67 20.54
CA ASP A 103 1.11 -0.40 21.24
C ASP A 103 -0.38 -0.18 21.50
N TYR A 104 -1.22 -0.56 20.53
CA TYR A 104 -2.68 -0.46 20.67
C TYR A 104 -3.25 -1.49 21.66
N LEU A 105 -2.74 -2.72 21.66
CA LEU A 105 -3.17 -3.76 22.59
C LEU A 105 -2.76 -3.42 24.04
N ASP A 106 -1.56 -2.88 24.22
CA ASP A 106 -1.05 -2.46 25.53
C ASP A 106 -1.71 -1.18 26.04
N ASN A 107 -2.02 -0.25 25.12
CA ASN A 107 -2.69 1.00 25.42
C ASN A 107 -3.69 1.39 24.32
N PRO A 108 -4.98 1.04 24.48
CA PRO A 108 -6.02 1.41 23.54
C PRO A 108 -6.13 2.92 23.28
N GLY A 109 -5.70 3.75 24.26
CA GLY A 109 -5.64 5.22 24.18
C GLY A 109 -4.79 5.76 23.03
N THR A 110 -3.91 4.95 22.44
CA THR A 110 -3.17 5.29 21.22
C THR A 110 -4.11 5.61 20.06
N ARG A 111 -5.27 4.96 19.96
CA ARG A 111 -6.25 5.25 18.92
C ARG A 111 -6.84 6.64 19.08
N GLU A 112 -7.23 7.03 20.30
CA GLU A 112 -7.77 8.36 20.60
C GLU A 112 -6.75 9.45 20.25
N PHE A 113 -5.48 9.25 20.62
CA PHE A 113 -4.39 10.13 20.21
C PHE A 113 -4.31 10.27 18.69
N VAL A 114 -4.30 9.17 17.93
CA VAL A 114 -4.25 9.21 16.46
C VAL A 114 -5.47 9.94 15.88
N VAL A 115 -6.68 9.68 16.41
CA VAL A 115 -7.92 10.38 15.99
C VAL A 115 -7.79 11.90 16.20
N GLU A 116 -7.29 12.33 17.35
CA GLU A 116 -7.09 13.74 17.65
C GLU A 116 -6.06 14.38 16.71
N GLN A 117 -4.89 13.77 16.54
CA GLN A 117 -3.86 14.30 15.64
C GLN A 117 -4.32 14.32 14.17
N THR A 118 -5.13 13.36 13.74
CA THR A 118 -5.77 13.39 12.41
C THR A 118 -6.74 14.56 12.27
N LYS A 119 -7.59 14.84 13.28
CA LYS A 119 -8.50 16.00 13.26
C LYS A 119 -7.74 17.34 13.18
N LEU A 120 -6.60 17.42 13.85
CA LEU A 120 -5.69 18.57 13.82
C LEU A 120 -4.87 18.66 12.51
N LYS A 121 -5.05 17.73 11.56
CA LYS A 121 -4.31 17.66 10.29
C LYS A 121 -2.80 17.49 10.46
N HIS A 122 -2.35 16.87 11.54
CA HIS A 122 -0.93 16.57 11.78
C HIS A 122 -0.46 15.27 11.12
N CYS A 123 -1.37 14.45 10.60
CA CYS A 123 -1.01 13.20 9.92
C CYS A 123 -0.67 13.44 8.44
N ALA A 124 0.19 12.58 7.89
CA ALA A 124 0.58 12.57 6.48
C ALA A 124 0.30 11.19 5.83
N CYS A 125 -0.86 10.60 6.12
CA CYS A 125 -1.21 9.22 5.72
C CYS A 125 -1.06 8.96 4.21
N GLU A 126 -1.36 9.95 3.38
CA GLU A 126 -1.29 9.85 1.92
C GLU A 126 0.13 9.57 1.41
N VAL A 127 1.17 9.93 2.19
CA VAL A 127 2.58 9.67 1.82
C VAL A 127 3.26 8.68 2.75
N GLN A 128 2.88 8.63 4.04
CA GLN A 128 3.52 7.77 5.04
C GLN A 128 2.93 6.36 5.07
N ASN A 129 1.61 6.19 4.86
CA ASN A 129 1.01 4.86 4.84
C ASN A 129 1.29 4.23 3.47
N PRO A 130 1.88 3.02 3.39
CA PRO A 130 2.15 2.37 2.12
C PRO A 130 0.92 2.22 1.21
N SER A 131 -0.27 2.07 1.79
CA SER A 131 -1.51 1.98 1.02
C SER A 131 -2.03 3.34 0.51
N GLY A 132 -1.42 4.45 0.92
CA GLY A 132 -1.86 5.83 0.66
C GLY A 132 -3.19 6.20 1.33
N LYS A 133 -3.65 5.45 2.35
CA LYS A 133 -4.96 5.65 2.99
C LYS A 133 -4.82 6.00 4.47
N CYS A 134 -5.84 6.63 5.03
CA CYS A 134 -5.92 6.89 6.46
C CYS A 134 -5.86 5.57 7.27
N CYS A 135 -4.99 5.52 8.27
CA CYS A 135 -4.79 4.38 9.16
C CYS A 135 -5.95 4.12 10.13
N LEU A 136 -6.83 5.09 10.37
CA LEU A 136 -7.92 4.96 11.34
C LEU A 136 -8.86 3.77 11.05
N LYS A 137 -8.96 3.36 9.78
CA LYS A 137 -9.74 2.18 9.35
C LYS A 137 -9.07 0.84 9.67
N ASP A 138 -7.75 0.87 9.92
CA ASP A 138 -6.91 -0.32 10.12
C ASP A 138 -6.73 -0.65 11.60
N PHE A 139 -7.16 0.24 12.50
CA PHE A 139 -7.29 -0.10 13.92
C PHE A 139 -8.32 -1.23 14.09
N PRO A 140 -8.06 -2.21 14.97
CA PRO A 140 -9.05 -3.22 15.33
C PRO A 140 -10.37 -2.54 15.75
N LYS A 141 -11.49 -3.07 15.25
CA LYS A 141 -12.80 -2.64 15.74
C LYS A 141 -12.89 -3.12 17.19
N GLY A 142 -13.21 -2.21 18.12
CA GLY A 142 -13.51 -2.58 19.49
C GLY A 142 -14.58 -3.68 19.50
N SER A 143 -14.33 -4.72 20.30
CA SER A 143 -15.32 -5.73 20.68
C SER A 143 -16.53 -5.09 21.35
#